data_AF-A0A820B9D3-F1
#
_entry.id   AF-A0A820B9D3-F1
#
_cell.length_a   1.000
_cell.length_b   1.000
_cell.length_c   1.000
_cell.angle_alpha   90.00
_cell.angle_beta   90.00
_cell.angle_gamma   90.00
#
_symmetry.space_group_name_H-M   'P 1'
#
loop_
_entity.id
_entity.type
_entity.pdbx_description
1 polymer ?
#
loop_
_entity_poly.entity_id
_entity_poly.type
_entity_poly.pdbx_seq_one_letter_code
_entity_poly.pdbx_strand_id
1 'polypeptide(L)'
;EEYNAFFYSLVSQDTVEMYYSAKRQSFLINQGYSYKVITRLVSEEDNLFYSTKEEQRQLLERVLLATDRGEDKEEESLGQVASSTTSVDRRVGTMNSLSGADATTYMEVKKKPITNGTARSNKPKHELFRKYRK
;
A
#
# COMPACT_ATOMS: atom_id res chain seq x y z
N GLU A 1 -12.71 31.07 4.51
CA GLU A 1 -12.40 29.86 3.74
C GLU A 1 -13.67 29.03 3.68
N GLU A 2 -14.24 28.82 2.50
CA GLU A 2 -15.49 28.09 2.31
C GLU A 2 -15.15 26.72 1.72
N TYR A 3 -15.38 25.66 2.49
CA TYR A 3 -15.09 24.29 2.06
C TYR A 3 -16.23 23.79 1.15
N ASN A 4 -15.89 23.29 -0.03
CA ASN A 4 -16.83 22.81 -1.04
C ASN A 4 -16.98 21.28 -1.06
N ALA A 5 -16.21 20.56 -0.24
CA ALA A 5 -16.25 19.11 -0.14
C ALA A 5 -16.08 18.66 1.32
N PHE A 6 -16.84 17.63 1.71
CA PHE A 6 -16.82 17.08 3.06
C PHE A 6 -16.65 15.56 3.00
N PHE A 7 -15.84 15.03 3.90
CA PHE A 7 -15.63 13.59 4.07
C PHE A 7 -15.98 13.20 5.51
N TYR A 8 -16.84 12.18 5.67
CA TYR A 8 -17.26 11.65 6.96
C TYR A 8 -16.80 10.20 7.09
N SER A 9 -16.21 9.89 8.26
CA SER A 9 -15.91 8.53 8.67
C SER A 9 -16.68 8.26 9.96
N LEU A 10 -17.53 7.24 9.96
CA LEU A 10 -18.13 6.73 11.19
C LEU A 10 -17.13 5.77 11.83
N VAL A 11 -17.02 5.85 13.15
CA VAL A 11 -16.05 5.08 13.93
C VAL A 11 -16.76 4.56 15.16
N SER A 12 -16.74 3.25 15.36
CA SER A 12 -17.30 2.62 16.54
C SER A 12 -16.42 2.96 17.75
N GLN A 13 -17.05 3.45 18.83
CA GLN A 13 -16.34 3.74 20.07
C GLN A 13 -15.90 2.45 20.75
N ASP A 14 -14.81 2.52 21.52
CA ASP A 14 -14.24 1.39 22.26
C ASP A 14 -13.89 0.15 21.42
N THR A 15 -13.74 0.32 20.09
CA THR A 15 -13.22 -0.73 19.19
C THR A 15 -11.83 -0.35 18.65
N VAL A 16 -11.20 -1.29 17.94
CA VAL A 16 -9.92 -1.07 17.24
C VAL A 16 -9.99 0.06 16.21
N GLU A 17 -11.17 0.38 15.68
CA GLU A 17 -11.37 1.45 14.69
C GLU A 17 -10.96 2.82 15.25
N MET A 18 -11.13 3.05 16.56
CA MET A 18 -10.73 4.30 17.21
C MET A 18 -9.21 4.52 17.12
N TYR A 19 -8.44 3.46 17.32
CA TYR A 19 -6.97 3.50 17.22
C TYR A 19 -6.51 3.81 15.78
N TYR A 20 -7.11 3.16 14.78
CA TYR A 20 -6.79 3.45 13.38
C TYR A 20 -7.23 4.85 12.95
N SER A 21 -8.33 5.35 13.50
CA SER A 21 -8.82 6.71 13.25
C SER A 21 -7.85 7.77 13.76
N ALA A 22 -7.20 7.55 14.91
CA ALA A 22 -6.16 8.46 15.42
C ALA A 22 -4.94 8.56 14.48
N LYS A 23 -4.53 7.44 13.88
CA LYS A 23 -3.47 7.43 12.84
C LYS A 23 -3.92 8.17 11.59
N ARG A 24 -5.16 7.94 11.14
CA ARG A 24 -5.75 8.61 9.98
C ARG A 24 -5.88 10.12 10.18
N GLN A 25 -6.26 10.56 11.37
CA GLN A 25 -6.29 11.98 11.73
C GLN A 25 -4.91 12.62 11.56
N SER A 26 -3.87 12.02 12.15
CA SER A 26 -2.49 12.51 12.01
C SER A 26 -2.07 12.59 10.54
N PHE A 27 -2.41 11.58 9.74
CA PHE A 27 -2.13 11.55 8.31
C PHE A 27 -2.83 12.67 7.53
N LEU A 28 -4.13 12.88 7.76
CA LEU A 28 -4.92 13.93 7.09
C LEU A 28 -4.42 15.33 7.45
N ILE A 29 -4.09 15.57 8.72
CA ILE A 29 -3.52 16.83 9.19
C ILE A 29 -2.17 17.08 8.52
N ASN A 30 -1.32 16.06 8.44
CA ASN A 30 0.00 16.16 7.79
C ASN A 30 -0.11 16.46 6.27
N GLN A 31 -1.21 16.08 5.63
CA GLN A 31 -1.48 16.41 4.22
C GLN A 31 -2.12 17.79 4.03
N GLY A 32 -2.43 18.51 5.11
CA GLY A 32 -3.04 19.84 5.06
C GLY A 32 -4.57 19.85 4.98
N TYR A 33 -5.25 18.72 5.25
CA TYR A 33 -6.71 18.71 5.36
C TYR A 33 -7.17 19.29 6.69
N SER A 34 -8.28 20.04 6.66
CA SER A 34 -9.01 20.44 7.86
C SER A 34 -9.75 19.24 8.44
N TYR A 35 -9.58 18.99 9.75
CA TYR A 35 -10.14 17.82 10.42
C TYR A 35 -10.91 18.23 11.67
N LYS A 36 -12.13 17.70 11.84
CA LYS A 36 -12.99 17.95 13.00
C LYS A 36 -13.61 16.65 13.49
N VAL A 37 -13.47 16.37 14.77
CA VAL A 37 -14.19 15.28 15.44
C VAL A 37 -15.56 15.78 15.87
N ILE A 38 -16.62 15.03 15.53
CA ILE A 38 -18.00 15.33 15.92
C ILE A 38 -18.49 14.16 16.76
N THR A 39 -18.82 14.41 18.03
CA THR A 39 -19.29 13.38 18.98
C THR A 39 -20.81 13.25 19.01
N ARG A 40 -21.53 14.31 18.65
CA ARG A 40 -22.99 14.36 18.63
C ARG A 40 -23.41 15.10 17.36
N LEU A 41 -24.07 14.37 16.46
CA LEU A 41 -24.51 14.90 15.16
C LEU A 41 -26.00 15.30 15.16
N VAL A 42 -26.79 14.67 16.03
CA VAL A 42 -28.25 14.66 15.91
C VAL A 42 -28.88 15.13 17.23
N SER A 43 -29.89 16.00 17.14
CA SER A 43 -30.82 16.25 18.25
C SER A 43 -31.86 15.14 18.29
N GLU A 44 -32.40 14.83 19.46
CA GLU A 44 -33.31 13.69 19.72
C GLU A 44 -34.63 13.70 18.91
N GLU A 45 -34.88 14.72 18.09
CA GLU A 45 -36.14 14.94 17.34
C GLU A 45 -36.16 14.33 15.93
N ASP A 46 -35.07 13.70 15.49
CA ASP A 46 -35.01 13.10 14.16
C ASP A 46 -35.68 11.71 14.14
N ASN A 47 -36.39 11.38 13.04
CA ASN A 47 -36.96 10.05 12.82
C ASN A 47 -35.86 9.06 12.42
N LEU A 48 -35.06 8.58 13.38
CA LEU A 48 -34.03 7.57 13.16
C LEU A 48 -34.59 6.14 13.17
N PHE A 49 -34.04 5.31 12.28
CA PHE A 49 -34.20 3.87 12.33
C PHE A 49 -33.52 3.27 13.56
N TYR A 50 -33.99 2.10 14.00
CA TYR A 50 -33.47 1.37 15.16
C TYR A 50 -33.61 2.15 16.48
N SER A 51 -34.70 2.91 16.62
CA SER A 51 -34.98 3.69 17.84
C SER A 51 -35.43 2.79 19.00
N THR A 52 -36.07 1.65 18.69
CA THR A 52 -36.54 0.70 19.70
C THR A 52 -35.54 -0.44 19.93
N LYS A 53 -35.46 -0.92 21.17
CA LYS A 53 -34.61 -2.07 21.52
C LYS A 53 -34.99 -3.35 20.78
N GLU A 54 -36.26 -3.51 20.42
CA GLU A 54 -36.72 -4.70 19.71
C GLU A 54 -36.21 -4.72 18.27
N GLU A 55 -36.22 -3.58 17.57
CA GLU A 55 -35.62 -3.46 16.24
C GLU A 55 -34.11 -3.70 16.28
N GLN A 56 -33.42 -3.17 17.30
CA GLN A 56 -31.99 -3.40 17.50
C GLN A 56 -31.68 -4.89 17.77
N ARG A 57 -32.52 -5.57 18.57
CA ARG A 57 -32.38 -7.02 18.85
C ARG A 57 -32.56 -7.84 17.57
N GLN A 58 -33.54 -7.49 16.74
CA GLN A 58 -33.75 -8.15 15.45
C GLN A 58 -32.57 -7.95 14.50
N LEU A 59 -31.96 -6.77 14.48
CA LEU A 59 -30.74 -6.53 13.71
C LEU A 59 -29.59 -7.41 14.22
N LEU A 60 -29.38 -7.46 15.53
CA LEU A 60 -28.33 -8.28 16.14
C LEU A 60 -28.50 -9.77 15.78
N GLU A 61 -29.74 -10.29 15.83
CA GLU A 61 -30.03 -11.68 15.44
C GLU A 61 -29.65 -11.95 13.99
N ARG A 62 -29.94 -11.02 13.07
CA ARG A 62 -29.54 -11.13 11.66
C ARG A 62 -28.02 -11.13 11.49
N VAL A 63 -27.30 -10.27 12.23
CA VAL A 63 -25.84 -10.20 12.20
C VAL A 63 -25.23 -11.52 12.69
N LEU A 64 -25.70 -12.05 13.82
CA LEU A 64 -25.20 -13.33 14.35
C LEU A 64 -25.37 -14.47 13.32
N LEU A 65 -26.52 -14.52 12.65
CA LEU A 65 -26.77 -15.52 11.61
C LEU A 65 -25.86 -15.35 10.38
N ALA A 66 -25.51 -14.10 10.00
CA ALA A 66 -24.59 -13.82 8.91
C ALA A 66 -23.14 -14.20 9.26
N THR A 67 -22.73 -13.91 10.50
CA THR A 67 -21.42 -14.29 11.03
C THR A 67 -21.24 -15.82 11.06
N ASP A 68 -22.26 -16.56 11.49
CA ASP A 68 -22.24 -18.03 11.50
C ASP A 68 -22.14 -18.63 10.08
N ARG A 69 -22.70 -17.94 9.08
CA ARG A 69 -22.58 -18.31 7.66
C ARG A 69 -21.23 -17.93 7.04
N GLY A 70 -20.41 -17.16 7.75
CA GLY A 70 -19.09 -16.72 7.30
C GLY A 70 -19.15 -15.67 6.19
N GLU A 71 -20.28 -14.97 6.04
CA GLU A 71 -20.49 -13.93 5.03
C GLU A 71 -19.72 -12.63 5.37
N ASP A 72 -19.27 -12.46 6.61
CA ASP A 72 -18.60 -11.25 7.11
C ASP A 72 -17.07 -11.21 6.87
N LYS A 73 -16.50 -12.18 6.13
CA LYS A 73 -15.03 -12.34 5.99
C LYS A 73 -14.37 -11.43 4.96
N GLU A 74 -15.09 -10.52 4.32
CA GLU A 74 -14.53 -9.70 3.24
C GLU A 74 -13.64 -8.53 3.72
N GLU A 75 -13.75 -8.10 4.99
CA GLU A 75 -12.92 -7.00 5.51
C GLU A 75 -11.55 -7.41 6.07
N GLU A 76 -11.32 -8.69 6.39
CA GLU A 76 -10.04 -9.12 6.97
C GLU A 76 -8.90 -9.27 5.93
N SER A 77 -9.18 -9.07 4.64
CA SER A 77 -8.19 -9.24 3.56
C SER A 77 -7.24 -8.05 3.38
N LEU A 78 -7.46 -6.90 4.02
CA LEU A 78 -6.63 -5.71 3.79
C LEU A 78 -5.34 -5.64 4.65
N GLY A 79 -5.01 -6.71 5.38
CA GLY A 79 -3.81 -6.79 6.22
C GLY A 79 -2.94 -8.04 6.03
N GLN A 80 -3.37 -9.04 5.25
CA GLN A 80 -2.57 -10.23 4.99
C GLN A 80 -1.67 -9.99 3.77
N VAL A 81 -0.56 -9.31 4.00
CA VAL A 81 0.61 -9.37 3.12
C VAL A 81 0.98 -10.85 2.94
N ALA A 82 0.64 -11.38 1.77
CA ALA A 82 1.23 -12.54 1.12
C ALA A 82 1.55 -13.76 2.03
N SER A 83 0.52 -14.49 2.45
CA SER A 83 0.66 -15.95 2.66
C SER A 83 -0.17 -16.72 1.62
N SER A 84 -0.19 -16.21 0.39
CA SER A 84 -0.37 -17.10 -0.77
C SER A 84 0.86 -17.99 -0.78
N THR A 85 0.66 -19.28 -0.59
CA THR A 85 1.64 -20.35 -0.69
C THR A 85 2.47 -20.23 -1.97
N THR A 86 3.53 -19.41 -1.94
CA THR A 86 4.51 -19.35 -3.02
C THR A 86 5.23 -20.69 -2.98
N SER A 87 4.83 -21.58 -3.87
CA SER A 87 5.53 -22.82 -4.14
C SER A 87 6.95 -22.44 -4.57
N VAL A 88 7.91 -22.54 -3.65
CA VAL A 88 9.31 -22.25 -3.94
C VAL A 88 9.84 -23.41 -4.78
N ASP A 89 9.80 -23.25 -6.10
CA ASP A 89 10.40 -24.17 -7.05
C ASP A 89 11.93 -23.98 -7.02
N ARG A 90 12.63 -24.85 -6.27
CA ARG A 90 14.08 -24.80 -6.12
C ARG A 90 14.75 -25.33 -7.39
N ARG A 91 14.96 -24.46 -8.36
CA ARG A 91 15.75 -24.78 -9.56
C ARG A 91 17.23 -24.79 -9.21
N VAL A 92 17.90 -25.92 -9.45
CA VAL A 92 19.35 -26.05 -9.32
C VAL A 92 20.00 -25.26 -10.46
N GLY A 93 20.69 -24.18 -10.12
CA GLY A 93 21.40 -23.34 -11.08
C GLY A 93 22.58 -22.62 -10.41
N THR A 94 23.63 -22.34 -11.18
CA THR A 94 24.81 -21.59 -10.73
C THR A 94 24.40 -20.17 -10.34
N MET A 95 25.01 -19.62 -9.27
CA MET A 95 24.60 -18.35 -8.65
C MET A 95 24.49 -17.16 -9.63
N ASN A 96 25.29 -17.17 -10.70
CA ASN A 96 25.28 -16.17 -11.78
C ASN A 96 23.97 -16.18 -12.61
N SER A 97 23.33 -17.33 -12.77
CA SER A 97 22.14 -17.48 -13.63
C SER A 97 20.87 -16.96 -12.95
N LEU A 98 20.80 -17.05 -11.62
CA LEU A 98 19.67 -16.56 -10.81
C LEU A 98 19.58 -15.02 -10.77
N SER A 99 20.70 -14.32 -10.90
CA SER A 99 20.71 -12.85 -10.85
C SER A 99 20.47 -12.18 -12.21
N GLY A 100 20.08 -12.94 -13.24
CA GLY A 100 19.88 -12.42 -14.59
C GLY A 100 21.17 -11.97 -15.29
N ALA A 101 22.34 -12.36 -14.79
CA ALA A 101 23.62 -11.94 -15.34
C ALA A 101 23.87 -12.52 -16.75
N ASP A 102 23.25 -13.67 -17.06
CA ASP A 102 23.35 -14.32 -18.37
C ASP A 102 22.56 -13.60 -19.50
N ALA A 103 21.64 -12.69 -19.15
CA ALA A 103 20.80 -11.98 -20.12
C ALA A 103 21.50 -10.81 -20.83
N THR A 104 22.74 -10.50 -20.47
CA THR A 104 23.49 -9.34 -21.02
C THR A 104 24.35 -9.70 -22.23
N THR A 105 23.80 -10.45 -23.20
CA THR A 105 24.43 -10.52 -24.52
C THR A 105 23.99 -9.30 -25.33
N TYR A 106 24.80 -8.24 -25.29
CA TYR A 106 24.62 -7.04 -26.09
C TYR A 106 24.74 -7.41 -27.58
N MET A 107 23.62 -7.38 -28.31
CA MET A 107 23.58 -7.53 -29.76
C MET A 107 24.17 -6.26 -30.41
N GLU A 108 25.47 -6.27 -30.71
CA GLU A 108 26.06 -5.23 -31.56
C GLU A 108 25.51 -5.33 -32.98
N VAL A 109 24.60 -4.42 -33.33
CA VAL A 109 24.30 -4.14 -34.73
C VAL A 109 25.52 -3.45 -35.33
N LYS A 110 26.33 -4.22 -36.07
CA LYS A 110 27.46 -3.69 -36.86
C LYS A 110 26.96 -2.64 -37.85
N LYS A 111 27.05 -1.35 -37.49
CA LYS A 111 27.06 -0.26 -38.46
C LYS A 111 28.47 -0.16 -39.05
N LYS A 112 28.54 -0.03 -40.38
CA LYS A 112 29.76 0.00 -41.19
C LYS A 112 30.80 0.99 -40.64
N PRO A 113 32.11 0.69 -40.74
CA PRO A 113 33.15 1.52 -40.17
C PRO A 113 33.30 2.82 -40.97
N ILE A 114 33.15 3.96 -40.31
CA ILE A 114 33.76 5.21 -40.76
C ILE A 114 35.18 5.17 -40.20
N THR A 115 36.13 4.94 -41.09
CA THR A 115 37.55 5.08 -40.84
C THR A 115 37.84 6.50 -40.38
N ASN A 116 38.42 6.66 -39.20
CA ASN A 116 39.51 7.59 -38.92
C ASN A 116 40.09 7.24 -37.54
N GLY A 117 41.34 6.81 -37.55
CA GLY A 117 42.01 6.21 -36.40
C GLY A 117 42.26 7.19 -35.26
N THR A 118 42.45 6.64 -34.06
CA THR A 118 43.72 6.71 -33.32
C THR A 118 43.60 5.91 -32.02
N ALA A 119 44.77 5.49 -31.56
CA ALA A 119 45.01 4.47 -30.56
C ALA A 119 44.41 4.72 -29.16
N ARG A 120 44.17 3.60 -28.47
CA ARG A 120 43.80 3.47 -27.05
C ARG A 120 44.65 4.40 -26.16
N SER A 121 44.01 5.31 -25.44
CA SER A 121 44.65 6.07 -24.37
C SER A 121 44.01 5.72 -23.03
N ASN A 122 44.76 4.99 -22.21
CA ASN A 122 44.44 4.70 -20.80
C ASN A 122 44.61 5.98 -19.97
N LYS A 123 43.67 6.93 -20.09
CA LYS A 123 43.61 8.11 -19.21
C LYS A 123 42.30 8.10 -18.42
N PRO A 124 42.35 8.28 -17.08
CA PRO A 124 41.14 8.33 -16.27
C PRO A 124 40.38 9.62 -16.58
N LYS A 125 39.10 9.49 -16.95
CA LYS A 125 38.20 10.61 -17.25
C LYS A 125 37.71 11.35 -16.00
N HIS A 126 38.10 10.93 -14.79
CA HIS A 126 37.53 11.51 -13.57
C HIS A 126 38.52 11.46 -12.39
N GLU A 127 38.67 12.60 -11.70
CA GLU A 127 39.69 12.83 -10.67
C GLU A 127 39.52 11.95 -9.42
N LEU A 128 38.28 11.52 -9.14
CA LEU A 128 37.96 10.67 -8.00
C LEU A 128 38.61 9.28 -8.07
N PHE A 129 38.90 8.75 -9.26
CA PHE A 129 39.44 7.39 -9.41
C PHE A 129 40.97 7.33 -9.44
N ARG A 130 41.66 8.45 -9.16
CA ARG A 130 43.13 8.49 -9.13
C ARG A 130 43.73 7.73 -7.93
N LYS A 131 43.01 7.65 -6.81
CA LYS A 131 43.56 7.16 -5.53
C LYS A 131 43.36 5.66 -5.26
N TYR A 132 42.54 4.98 -6.05
CA TYR A 132 42.24 3.55 -5.85
C TYR A 132 43.09 2.62 -6.72
N ARG A 133 44.24 3.11 -7.20
CA ARG A 133 45.20 2.33 -7.97
C ARG A 133 46.53 2.19 -7.23
N LYS A 134 46.56 1.32 -6.23
CA LYS A 134 47.58 0.31 -5.94
C LYS A 134 47.13 -0.49 -4.73
#